data_AF-A0A7V2VRS9-F1
#
_entry.id   AF-A0A7V2VRS9-F1
#
_cell.length_a   1.000
_cell.length_b   1.000
_cell.length_c   1.000
_cell.angle_alpha   90.00
_cell.angle_beta   90.00
_cell.angle_gamma   90.00
#
_symmetry.space_group_name_H-M   'P 1'
#
loop_
_entity.id
_entity.type
_entity.pdbx_description
1 polymer ?
#
loop_
_entity_poly.entity_id
_entity_poly.type
_entity_poly.pdbx_seq_one_letter_code
_entity_poly.pdbx_strand_id
1 'polypeptide(L)'
;MSKMSKFLVGAFLLLTTLLIGLTLSGCTQDNTIEVVVSPNVLNLKSSGGVLTIHADIKYNADLDVKLYLSNNMDSVSVLSTSADSRGDLVVKCDILNVKGIVSEGSATFKLTVYTEDGVLYSGTDTIDVVSKGK
;
A
#
# COMPACT_ATOMS: atom_id res chain seq x y z
N MET A 1 21.04 61.46 -6.92
CA MET A 1 20.16 60.35 -6.49
C MET A 1 19.63 59.59 -7.71
N SER A 2 20.16 58.42 -8.10
CA SER A 2 19.45 57.49 -9.03
C SER A 2 20.16 56.16 -9.32
N LYS A 3 21.44 55.96 -8.94
CA LYS A 3 22.20 54.76 -9.36
C LYS A 3 22.29 53.64 -8.31
N MET A 4 22.22 53.97 -7.01
CA MET A 4 22.34 52.97 -5.93
C MET A 4 21.04 52.19 -5.64
N SER A 5 19.85 52.73 -5.95
CA SER A 5 18.59 51.99 -5.74
C SER A 5 18.35 50.92 -6.82
N LYS A 6 18.91 51.09 -8.02
CA LYS A 6 18.74 50.16 -9.15
C LYS A 6 19.55 48.87 -8.97
N PHE A 7 20.70 48.96 -8.30
CA PHE A 7 21.52 47.79 -7.94
C PHE A 7 20.90 46.98 -6.79
N LEU A 8 20.27 47.64 -5.82
CA LEU A 8 19.62 46.96 -4.69
C LEU A 8 18.36 46.19 -5.11
N VAL A 9 17.57 46.74 -6.05
CA VAL A 9 16.37 46.07 -6.59
C VAL A 9 16.75 44.90 -7.50
N GLY A 10 17.80 45.02 -8.30
CA GLY A 10 18.29 43.94 -9.16
C GLY A 10 18.83 42.73 -8.40
N ALA A 11 19.55 42.96 -7.29
CA ALA A 11 20.07 41.89 -6.44
C ALA A 11 18.97 41.14 -5.68
N PHE A 12 17.89 41.83 -5.27
CA PHE A 12 16.76 41.22 -4.57
C PHE A 12 15.84 40.41 -5.51
N LEU A 13 15.74 40.79 -6.79
CA LEU A 13 14.99 40.06 -7.80
C LEU A 13 15.71 38.77 -8.26
N LEU A 14 17.04 38.77 -8.25
CA LEU A 14 17.85 37.59 -8.60
C LEU A 14 17.90 36.56 -7.46
N LEU A 15 17.83 37.00 -6.21
CA LEU A 15 17.87 36.12 -5.04
C LEU A 15 16.52 35.44 -4.76
N THR A 16 15.40 36.11 -5.08
CA THR A 16 14.05 35.53 -4.97
C THR A 16 13.76 34.50 -6.04
N THR A 17 14.36 34.62 -7.24
CA THR A 17 14.23 33.60 -8.31
C THR A 17 15.09 32.36 -8.07
N LEU A 18 16.19 32.47 -7.31
CA LEU A 18 17.02 31.31 -6.95
C LEU A 18 16.43 30.49 -5.78
N LEU A 19 15.63 31.10 -4.90
CA LEU A 19 14.98 30.41 -3.79
C LEU A 19 13.72 29.60 -4.19
N ILE A 20 13.13 29.87 -5.35
CA ILE A 20 11.95 29.15 -5.86
C ILE A 20 12.36 27.84 -6.57
N GLY A 21 13.65 27.65 -6.89
CA GLY A 21 14.19 26.46 -7.54
C GLY A 21 14.39 25.24 -6.64
N LEU A 22 14.23 25.36 -5.31
CA LEU A 22 14.08 24.21 -4.42
C LEU A 22 12.64 23.65 -4.48
N THR A 23 12.18 23.38 -5.70
CA THR A 23 11.01 22.55 -5.92
C THR A 23 11.36 21.14 -5.47
N LEU A 24 10.82 20.77 -4.31
CA LEU A 24 10.33 19.44 -3.95
C LEU A 24 10.70 18.36 -4.98
N SER A 25 11.94 17.89 -4.94
CA SER A 25 12.26 16.56 -5.44
C SER A 25 11.77 15.57 -4.38
N GLY A 26 10.45 15.47 -4.24
CA GLY A 26 9.85 14.26 -3.72
C GLY A 26 10.15 13.20 -4.76
N CYS A 27 11.24 12.46 -4.57
CA CYS A 27 11.45 11.23 -5.32
C CYS A 27 10.21 10.38 -5.06
N THR A 28 9.33 10.24 -6.05
CA THR A 28 8.33 9.17 -6.03
C THR A 28 9.12 7.88 -6.16
N GLN A 29 9.57 7.37 -5.02
CA GLN A 29 10.15 6.05 -4.95
C GLN A 29 9.00 5.09 -5.31
N ASP A 30 9.15 4.39 -6.43
CA ASP A 30 8.21 3.37 -6.84
C ASP A 30 8.34 2.19 -5.88
N ASN A 31 7.63 2.30 -4.76
CA ASN A 31 7.63 1.31 -3.69
C ASN A 31 6.54 0.26 -3.92
N THR A 32 6.31 -0.08 -5.18
CA THR A 32 5.40 -1.16 -5.58
C THR A 32 6.07 -2.50 -5.29
N ILE A 33 5.36 -3.40 -4.63
CA ILE A 33 5.84 -4.73 -4.26
C ILE A 33 4.97 -5.82 -4.88
N GLU A 34 5.57 -6.97 -5.16
CA GLU A 34 4.80 -8.15 -5.55
C GLU A 34 4.04 -8.68 -4.33
N VAL A 35 2.76 -8.94 -4.55
CA VAL A 35 1.85 -9.48 -3.54
C VAL A 35 1.12 -10.68 -4.15
N VAL A 36 0.99 -11.75 -3.38
CA VAL A 36 0.26 -12.95 -3.77
C VAL A 36 -0.75 -13.30 -2.69
N VAL A 37 -2.02 -13.33 -3.06
CA VAL A 37 -3.14 -13.70 -2.19
C VAL A 37 -3.44 -15.18 -2.35
N SER A 38 -3.55 -15.88 -1.22
CA SER A 38 -3.84 -17.30 -1.14
C SER A 38 -5.03 -17.56 -0.21
N PRO A 39 -6.00 -18.41 -0.60
CA PRO A 39 -6.11 -19.04 -1.92
C PRO A 39 -6.41 -18.02 -3.04
N ASN A 40 -6.00 -18.35 -4.27
CA ASN A 40 -6.30 -17.56 -5.47
C ASN A 40 -7.75 -17.73 -5.97
N VAL A 41 -8.50 -18.67 -5.37
CA VAL A 41 -9.93 -18.86 -5.57
C VAL A 41 -10.63 -18.94 -4.22
N LEU A 42 -11.50 -17.97 -3.93
CA LEU A 42 -12.32 -17.93 -2.74
C LEU A 42 -13.72 -18.45 -3.04
N ASN A 43 -14.10 -19.59 -2.45
CA ASN A 43 -15.48 -20.06 -2.50
C ASN A 43 -16.28 -19.49 -1.31
N LEU A 44 -17.29 -18.66 -1.59
CA LEU A 44 -18.18 -18.08 -0.58
C LEU A 44 -18.88 -19.15 0.26
N LYS A 45 -19.19 -20.32 -0.31
CA LYS A 45 -19.87 -21.44 0.35
C LYS A 45 -18.92 -22.39 1.12
N SER A 46 -17.59 -22.19 1.07
CA SER A 46 -16.66 -23.02 1.85
C SER A 46 -16.81 -22.77 3.36
N SER A 47 -16.49 -23.79 4.17
CA SER A 47 -16.49 -23.68 5.63
C SER A 47 -15.08 -23.44 6.15
N GLY A 48 -14.87 -22.31 6.83
CA GLY A 48 -13.59 -21.96 7.46
C GLY A 48 -12.47 -21.64 6.47
N GLY A 49 -11.27 -21.44 7.01
CA GLY A 49 -10.06 -21.09 6.27
C GLY A 49 -9.42 -19.80 6.75
N VAL A 50 -8.25 -19.49 6.19
CA VAL A 50 -7.52 -18.25 6.40
C VAL A 50 -7.15 -17.74 5.02
N LEU A 51 -7.32 -16.44 4.79
CA LEU A 51 -6.75 -15.77 3.63
C LEU A 51 -5.34 -15.32 4.01
N THR A 52 -4.33 -15.73 3.25
CA THR A 52 -2.95 -15.34 3.47
C THR A 52 -2.45 -14.48 2.33
N ILE A 53 -1.70 -13.43 2.66
CA ILE A 53 -1.11 -12.51 1.69
C ILE A 53 0.39 -12.59 1.87
N HIS A 54 1.09 -13.03 0.84
CA HIS A 54 2.55 -13.05 0.78
C HIS A 54 3.01 -11.77 0.09
N ALA A 55 3.99 -11.09 0.66
CA ALA A 55 4.56 -9.87 0.12
C ALA A 55 6.07 -10.03 0.00
N ASP A 56 6.64 -9.63 -1.14
CA ASP A 56 8.10 -9.70 -1.38
C ASP A 56 8.86 -8.57 -0.66
N ILE A 57 8.69 -8.51 0.66
CA ILE A 57 9.40 -7.61 1.57
C ILE A 57 9.78 -8.36 2.84
N LYS A 58 10.90 -7.96 3.47
CA LYS A 58 11.29 -8.57 4.75
C LYS A 58 10.31 -8.25 5.85
N TYR A 59 9.94 -9.29 6.61
CA TYR A 59 9.11 -9.13 7.78
C TYR A 59 9.86 -8.33 8.86
N ASN A 60 9.17 -7.37 9.45
CA ASN A 60 9.58 -6.68 10.65
C ASN A 60 8.32 -6.47 11.52
N ALA A 61 8.45 -6.71 12.82
CA ALA A 61 7.35 -6.59 13.78
C ALA A 61 6.85 -5.14 13.95
N ASP A 62 7.68 -4.15 13.62
CA ASP A 62 7.34 -2.72 13.72
C ASP A 62 6.59 -2.19 12.49
N LEU A 63 6.33 -3.02 11.46
CA LEU A 63 5.58 -2.62 10.28
C LEU A 63 4.07 -2.50 10.61
N ASP A 64 3.47 -1.35 10.33
CA ASP A 64 2.01 -1.21 10.30
C ASP A 64 1.49 -1.69 8.95
N VAL A 65 0.65 -2.73 8.96
CA VAL A 65 0.19 -3.42 7.75
C VAL A 65 -1.33 -3.31 7.65
N LYS A 66 -1.82 -2.77 6.53
CA LYS A 66 -3.25 -2.65 6.26
C LYS A 66 -3.60 -3.31 4.94
N LEU A 67 -4.74 -3.97 4.94
CA LEU A 67 -5.28 -4.65 3.78
C LEU A 67 -6.64 -4.07 3.44
N TYR A 68 -6.86 -3.82 2.15
CA TYR A 68 -8.09 -3.23 1.63
C TYR A 68 -8.61 -3.99 0.43
N LEU A 69 -9.91 -3.92 0.19
CA LEU A 69 -10.48 -4.17 -1.13
C LEU A 69 -10.28 -2.94 -2.02
N SER A 70 -9.63 -3.13 -3.17
CA SER A 70 -9.21 -2.01 -4.01
C SER A 70 -10.37 -1.27 -4.69
N ASN A 71 -11.53 -1.90 -4.84
CA ASN A 71 -12.69 -1.32 -5.51
C ASN A 71 -13.47 -0.33 -4.64
N ASN A 72 -13.51 -0.54 -3.32
CA ASN A 72 -14.31 0.25 -2.39
C ASN A 72 -13.54 0.73 -1.14
N MET A 73 -12.26 0.37 -1.02
CA MET A 73 -11.40 0.68 0.12
C MET A 73 -11.89 0.10 1.46
N ASP A 74 -12.72 -0.94 1.44
CA ASP A 74 -13.15 -1.63 2.64
C ASP A 74 -11.95 -2.29 3.31
N SER A 75 -11.75 -2.02 4.61
CA SER A 75 -10.66 -2.60 5.37
C SER A 75 -10.92 -4.08 5.65
N VAL A 76 -9.90 -4.90 5.40
CA VAL A 76 -9.89 -6.31 5.80
C VAL A 76 -9.20 -6.43 7.15
N SER A 77 -9.83 -7.12 8.09
CA SER A 77 -9.24 -7.39 9.39
C SER A 77 -8.03 -8.31 9.26
N VAL A 78 -6.87 -7.81 9.70
CA VAL A 78 -5.63 -8.58 9.83
C VAL A 78 -5.63 -9.28 11.19
N LEU A 79 -5.46 -10.60 11.19
CA LEU A 79 -5.35 -11.42 12.40
C LEU A 79 -3.93 -11.46 12.94
N SER A 80 -2.95 -11.59 12.05
CA SER A 80 -1.54 -11.65 12.43
C SER A 80 -0.64 -11.39 11.23
N THR A 81 0.60 -10.98 11.53
CA THR A 81 1.70 -10.89 10.57
C THR A 81 2.86 -11.76 11.05
N SER A 82 3.59 -12.37 10.12
CA SER A 82 4.73 -13.24 10.43
C SER A 82 5.69 -13.31 9.25
N ALA A 83 6.93 -13.77 9.49
CA ALA A 83 7.85 -14.16 8.44
C ALA A 83 7.49 -15.51 7.80
N ASP A 84 7.62 -15.65 6.48
CA ASP A 84 7.65 -16.95 5.78
C ASP A 84 9.01 -17.66 5.96
N SER A 85 9.19 -18.81 5.29
CA SER A 85 10.45 -19.57 5.34
C SER A 85 11.66 -18.83 4.73
N ARG A 86 11.44 -17.76 3.96
CA ARG A 86 12.47 -16.91 3.36
C ARG A 86 12.67 -15.60 4.14
N GLY A 87 11.90 -15.39 5.21
CA GLY A 87 11.93 -14.18 6.01
C GLY A 87 11.01 -13.06 5.49
N ASP A 88 10.14 -13.36 4.53
CA ASP A 88 9.30 -12.36 3.86
C ASP A 88 7.94 -12.21 4.58
N LEU A 89 7.29 -11.06 4.43
CA LEU A 89 6.04 -10.73 5.12
C LEU A 89 4.89 -11.63 4.66
N VAL A 90 4.23 -12.25 5.64
CA VAL A 90 2.96 -12.94 5.48
C VAL A 90 1.93 -12.29 6.39
N VAL A 91 0.78 -11.96 5.81
CA VAL A 91 -0.39 -11.44 6.53
C VAL A 91 -1.47 -12.50 6.53
N LYS A 92 -2.06 -12.76 7.69
CA LYS A 92 -3.20 -13.69 7.84
C LYS A 92 -4.46 -12.90 8.14
N CYS A 93 -5.53 -13.17 7.40
CA CYS A 93 -6.83 -12.53 7.55
C CYS A 93 -7.92 -13.56 7.80
N ASP A 94 -8.94 -13.15 8.55
CA ASP A 94 -10.12 -13.98 8.77
C ASP A 94 -10.93 -14.07 7.47
N ILE A 95 -11.05 -15.28 6.95
CA ILE A 95 -11.79 -15.54 5.71
C ILE A 95 -13.28 -15.19 5.86
N LEU A 96 -13.85 -15.27 7.07
CA LEU A 96 -15.26 -14.93 7.30
C LEU A 96 -15.50 -13.42 7.12
N ASN A 97 -14.59 -12.60 7.63
CA ASN A 97 -14.63 -11.14 7.41
C ASN A 97 -14.48 -10.81 5.93
N VAL A 98 -13.54 -11.46 5.23
CA VAL A 98 -13.35 -11.28 3.78
C VAL A 98 -14.63 -11.63 3.01
N LYS A 99 -15.26 -12.78 3.32
CA LYS A 99 -16.52 -13.20 2.67
C LYS A 99 -17.67 -12.21 2.90
N GLY A 100 -17.64 -11.46 3.99
CA GLY A 100 -18.66 -10.44 4.28
C GLY A 100 -18.57 -9.20 3.39
N ILE A 101 -17.43 -8.97 2.72
CA ILE A 101 -17.17 -7.74 1.96
C ILE A 101 -16.93 -7.96 0.46
N VAL A 102 -16.67 -9.19 0.02
CA VAL A 102 -16.51 -9.53 -1.40
C VAL A 102 -17.80 -10.05 -2.03
N SER A 103 -17.90 -9.96 -3.36
CA SER A 103 -18.99 -10.53 -4.15
C SER A 103 -18.44 -11.51 -5.19
N GLU A 104 -19.31 -12.38 -5.74
CA GLU A 104 -18.93 -13.29 -6.83
C GLU A 104 -18.33 -12.54 -8.03
N GLY A 105 -17.35 -13.15 -8.69
CA GLY A 105 -16.57 -12.52 -9.76
C GLY A 105 -15.09 -12.48 -9.40
N SER A 106 -14.52 -11.27 -9.34
CA SER A 106 -13.11 -11.04 -9.00
C SER A 106 -13.00 -10.06 -7.84
N ALA A 107 -12.05 -10.29 -6.92
CA ALA A 107 -11.74 -9.37 -5.83
C ALA A 107 -10.26 -8.98 -5.88
N THR A 108 -9.99 -7.68 -5.99
CA THR A 108 -8.63 -7.14 -5.93
C THR A 108 -8.34 -6.65 -4.52
N PHE A 109 -7.30 -7.21 -3.92
CA PHE A 109 -6.81 -6.79 -2.60
C PHE A 109 -5.62 -5.86 -2.78
N LYS A 110 -5.57 -4.82 -1.95
CA LYS A 110 -4.43 -3.89 -1.85
C LYS A 110 -3.82 -4.02 -0.47
N LEU A 111 -2.57 -4.48 -0.42
CA LEU A 111 -1.73 -4.43 0.76
C LEU A 111 -1.00 -3.08 0.79
N THR A 112 -1.04 -2.39 1.93
CA THR A 112 -0.22 -1.20 2.17
C THR A 112 0.54 -1.38 3.47
N VAL A 113 1.84 -1.12 3.42
CA VAL A 113 2.76 -1.21 4.54
C VAL A 113 3.24 0.20 4.87
N TYR A 114 3.19 0.56 6.14
CA TYR A 114 3.50 1.89 6.62
C TYR A 114 4.69 1.88 7.57
N THR A 115 5.39 3.01 7.61
CA THR A 115 6.31 3.43 8.67
C THR A 115 5.74 4.68 9.36
N GLU A 116 6.44 5.19 10.38
CA GLU A 116 6.10 6.47 11.01
C GLU A 116 6.06 7.63 9.99
N ASP A 117 6.83 7.53 8.90
CA ASP A 117 6.94 8.55 7.85
C ASP A 117 5.85 8.44 6.76
N GLY A 118 4.98 7.41 6.80
CA GLY A 118 3.89 7.22 5.85
C GLY A 118 3.93 5.87 5.12
N VAL A 119 3.47 5.84 3.87
CA VAL A 119 3.41 4.59 3.08
C VAL A 119 4.83 4.18 2.70
N LEU A 120 5.26 3.02 3.18
CA LEU A 120 6.54 2.42 2.83
C LEU A 120 6.42 1.59 1.55
N TYR A 121 5.46 0.66 1.47
CA TYR A 121 5.24 -0.19 0.31
C TYR A 121 3.76 -0.37 0.01
N SER A 122 3.42 -0.66 -1.24
CA SER A 122 2.08 -1.14 -1.58
C SER A 122 2.09 -2.13 -2.73
N GLY A 123 1.16 -3.07 -2.72
CA GLY A 123 0.99 -4.03 -3.79
C GLY A 123 -0.45 -4.51 -3.88
N THR A 124 -0.81 -5.06 -5.02
CA THR A 124 -2.17 -5.56 -5.27
C THR A 124 -2.13 -6.94 -5.89
N ASP A 125 -3.12 -7.76 -5.56
CA ASP A 125 -3.37 -9.02 -6.25
C ASP A 125 -4.87 -9.25 -6.40
N THR A 126 -5.25 -10.00 -7.44
CA THR A 126 -6.66 -10.30 -7.75
C THR A 126 -6.92 -11.78 -7.67
N ILE A 127 -7.98 -12.15 -6.94
CA ILE A 127 -8.44 -13.53 -6.84
C ILE A 127 -9.81 -13.70 -7.48
N ASP A 128 -10.14 -14.94 -7.82
CA ASP A 128 -11.49 -15.32 -8.24
C ASP A 128 -12.38 -15.58 -7.02
N VAL A 129 -13.62 -15.13 -7.09
CA VAL A 129 -14.65 -15.34 -6.06
C VAL A 129 -15.80 -16.12 -6.66
N VAL A 130 -16.08 -17.31 -6.13
CA VAL A 130 -17.11 -18.22 -6.63
C VAL A 130 -18.10 -18.61 -5.53
N SER A 131 -19.29 -19.06 -5.93
CA SER A 131 -20.33 -19.55 -5.00
C SER A 131 -20.87 -20.92 -5.42
N LYS A 132 -19.96 -21.90 -5.50
CA LYS A 132 -20.32 -23.28 -5.85
C LYS A 132 -20.67 -24.07 -4.59
N GLY A 133 -21.76 -24.83 -4.64
CA GLY A 133 -22.07 -25.81 -3.59
C GLY A 133 -20.94 -26.83 -3.46
N LYS A 134 -20.85 -27.49 -2.29
CA LYS A 134 -19.89 -28.59 -2.09
C LYS A 134 -20.03 -29.67 -3.14
#